data_AF-A0A0R3KUH2-F1
#
_entry.id   AF-A0A0R3KUH2-F1
#
_cell.length_a   1.000
_cell.length_b   1.000
_cell.length_c   1.000
_cell.angle_alpha   90.00
_cell.angle_beta   90.00
_cell.angle_gamma   90.00
#
_symmetry.space_group_name_H-M   'P 1'
#
loop_
_entity.id
_entity.type
_entity.pdbx_description
1 polymer ?
#
loop_
_entity_poly.entity_id
_entity_poly.type
_entity_poly.pdbx_seq_one_letter_code
_entity_poly.pdbx_strand_id
1 'polypeptide(L)' 'MRHQDFPLVDVAAKAKEIALMGHEVHQKFSCAGCGARLTISTPNKFHTKGTCDQCKAVTDIAAQGCNFVVIMGRKR' A
#
# COMPACT_ATOMS: atom_id res chain seq x y z
N MET A 1 18.57 -4.33 0.32
CA MET A 1 17.37 -5.14 -0.01
C MET A 1 16.27 -4.16 -0.41
N ARG A 2 15.98 -4.00 -1.72
CA ARG A 2 14.82 -3.18 -2.13
C ARG A 2 13.59 -3.89 -1.58
N HIS A 3 12.74 -3.17 -0.85
CA HIS A 3 11.57 -3.78 -0.25
C HIS A 3 10.73 -4.47 -1.32
N GLN A 4 10.17 -5.65 -0.99
CA GLN A 4 9.36 -6.43 -1.93
C GLN A 4 8.02 -5.71 -2.17
N ASP A 5 8.02 -4.86 -3.19
CA ASP A 5 6.83 -4.36 -3.84
C ASP A 5 6.46 -5.33 -4.97
N PHE A 6 5.17 -5.59 -5.10
CA PHE A 6 4.58 -6.51 -6.07
C PHE A 6 3.64 -5.73 -6.99
N PRO A 7 3.27 -6.29 -8.16
CA PRO A 7 2.35 -5.63 -9.08
C PRO A 7 1.06 -5.20 -8.39
N LEU A 8 0.64 -3.94 -8.64
CA LEU A 8 -0.50 -3.32 -7.97
C LEU A 8 -1.77 -4.19 -8.04
N VAL A 9 -2.01 -4.81 -9.19
CA VAL A 9 -3.20 -5.63 -9.45
C VAL A 9 -3.25 -6.86 -8.54
N ASP A 10 -2.12 -7.57 -8.41
CA ASP A 10 -2.04 -8.79 -7.59
C ASP A 10 -2.22 -8.47 -6.10
N VAL A 11 -1.59 -7.38 -5.66
CA VAL A 11 -1.66 -6.87 -4.29
C VAL A 11 -3.09 -6.44 -3.95
N ALA A 12 -3.74 -5.71 -4.86
CA ALA A 12 -5.12 -5.26 -4.68
C ALA A 12 -6.11 -6.43 -4.67
N ALA A 13 -5.91 -7.45 -5.51
CA ALA A 13 -6.73 -8.66 -5.50
C ALA A 13 -6.63 -9.38 -4.16
N LYS A 14 -5.42 -9.57 -3.63
CA LYS A 14 -5.23 -10.23 -2.33
C LYS A 14 -5.77 -9.40 -1.17
N ALA A 15 -5.55 -8.09 -1.19
CA ALA A 15 -6.09 -7.18 -0.19
C ALA A 15 -7.62 -7.20 -0.15
N LYS A 16 -8.27 -7.32 -1.32
CA LYS A 16 -9.74 -7.42 -1.42
C LYS A 16 -10.28 -8.66 -0.71
N GLU A 17 -9.63 -9.81 -0.85
CA GLU A 17 -10.02 -11.03 -0.12
C GLU A 17 -9.99 -10.82 1.40
N ILE A 18 -8.94 -10.17 1.90
CA ILE A 18 -8.75 -9.89 3.33
C ILE A 18 -9.78 -8.86 3.82
N ALA A 19 -10.05 -7.82 3.02
CA ALA A 19 -11.06 -6.81 3.33
C ALA A 19 -12.47 -7.43 3.43
N LEU A 20 -12.80 -8.41 2.57
CA LEU A 20 -14.06 -9.15 2.63
C LEU A 20 -14.21 -10.00 3.91
N MET A 21 -13.10 -10.35 4.57
CA MET A 21 -13.13 -11.00 5.89
C MET A 21 -13.37 -10.01 7.05
N GLY A 22 -13.58 -8.72 6.75
CA GLY A 22 -13.83 -7.68 7.76
C GLY A 22 -12.57 -7.05 8.35
N HIS A 23 -11.41 -7.22 7.71
CA HIS A 23 -10.17 -6.59 8.14
C HIS A 23 -9.94 -5.25 7.43
N GLU A 24 -9.15 -4.38 8.06
CA GLU A 24 -8.68 -3.15 7.42
C GLU A 24 -7.35 -3.42 6.72
N VAL A 25 -7.27 -3.08 5.44
CA VAL A 25 -6.04 -3.21 4.65
C VAL A 25 -5.57 -1.85 4.17
N HIS A 26 -4.33 -1.50 4.46
CA HIS A 26 -3.73 -0.22 4.06
C HIS A 26 -2.62 -0.46 3.04
N GLN A 27 -2.69 0.26 1.91
CA GLN A 27 -1.67 0.18 0.88
C GLN A 27 -0.34 0.77 1.37
N LYS A 28 0.76 0.06 1.14
CA LYS A 28 2.14 0.51 1.36
C LYS A 28 2.86 0.68 0.04
N PHE A 29 3.67 1.72 -0.10
CA PHE A 29 4.52 1.91 -1.27
C PHE A 29 5.89 2.45 -0.87
N SER A 30 6.89 2.24 -1.74
CA SER A 30 8.23 2.82 -1.58
C SER A 30 8.30 4.11 -2.40
N CYS A 31 8.72 5.22 -1.81
CA CYS A 31 8.87 6.47 -2.54
C CYS A 31 9.92 6.37 -3.66
N ALA A 32 9.58 6.80 -4.88
CA ALA A 32 10.52 6.86 -6.00
C ALA A 32 11.67 7.88 -5.80
N GLY A 33 11.46 8.91 -4.97
CA GLY A 33 12.44 9.95 -4.68
C GLY A 33 13.44 9.58 -3.60
N CYS A 34 12.96 9.34 -2.37
CA CYS A 34 13.82 9.08 -1.21
C CYS A 34 13.87 7.61 -0.76
N GLY A 35 13.10 6.72 -1.37
CA GLY A 35 13.03 5.31 -0.97
C GLY A 35 12.26 5.02 0.32
N ALA A 36 11.74 6.05 1.00
CA ALA A 36 10.97 5.89 2.23
C ALA A 36 9.75 4.98 2.02
N ARG A 37 9.44 4.15 3.02
CA ARG A 37 8.23 3.32 3.04
C ARG A 37 7.06 4.11 3.60
N LEU A 38 6.05 4.34 2.77
CA LEU A 38 4.84 5.06 3.14
C LEU A 38 3.65 4.12 3.21
N THR A 39 2.68 4.48 4.05
CA THR A 39 1.39 3.80 4.18
C THR A 39 0.28 4.79 3.90
N ILE A 40 -0.64 4.45 3.00
CA ILE A 40 -1.81 5.27 2.69
C ILE A 40 -2.85 5.07 3.80
N SER A 41 -3.35 6.18 4.36
CA SER A 41 -4.26 6.16 5.50
C SER A 41 -5.67 5.68 5.16
N THR A 42 -6.08 5.73 3.89
CA THR A 42 -7.40 5.26 3.48
C THR A 42 -7.45 3.73 3.48
N PRO A 43 -8.21 3.09 4.38
CA PRO A 43 -8.30 1.63 4.41
C PRO A 43 -9.08 1.11 3.20
N ASN A 44 -8.77 -0.13 2.80
CA ASN A 44 -9.45 -0.92 1.78
C ASN A 44 -9.55 -0.23 0.40
N LYS A 45 -8.68 0.75 0.13
CA LYS A 45 -8.60 1.47 -1.14
C LYS A 45 -7.16 1.47 -1.64
N PHE A 46 -7.00 1.10 -2.90
CA PHE A 46 -5.71 1.12 -3.58
C PHE A 46 -5.66 2.26 -4.57
N HIS A 47 -4.52 2.92 -4.61
CA HIS A 47 -4.21 4.09 -5.42
C HIS A 47 -3.12 3.73 -6.43
N THR A 48 -3.22 4.32 -7.62
CA THR A 48 -2.22 4.19 -8.68
C THR A 48 -1.04 5.16 -8.50
N LYS A 49 -1.18 6.15 -7.62
CA LYS A 49 -0.15 7.14 -7.29
C LYS A 49 -0.14 7.44 -5.80
N GLY A 50 1.03 7.82 -5.28
CA GLY A 50 1.19 8.26 -3.89
C GLY A 50 2.22 9.36 -3.75
N THR A 51 1.97 10.31 -2.86
CA THR A 51 2.89 11.41 -2.57
C THR A 51 3.64 11.12 -1.28
N CYS A 52 4.96 11.32 -1.30
CA CYS A 52 5.79 11.16 -0.10
C CYS A 52 5.57 12.32 0.87
N ASP A 53 5.29 12.03 2.13
CA ASP A 53 5.17 13.02 3.20
C ASP A 53 6.51 13.70 3.53
N GLN A 54 7.63 13.00 3.36
CA GLN A 54 8.99 13.48 3.63
C GLN A 54 9.56 14.33 2.48
N CYS A 55 9.75 13.73 1.29
CA CYS A 55 10.41 14.41 0.17
C CYS A 55 9.47 15.02 -0.88
N LYS A 56 8.14 14.90 -0.68
CA LYS A 56 7.09 15.40 -1.58
C LYS A 56 7.09 14.82 -3.01
N ALA A 57 7.99 13.89 -3.33
CA ALA A 57 7.98 13.21 -4.62
C ALA A 57 6.68 12.41 -4.81
N VAL A 58 6.13 12.49 -6.03
CA VAL A 58 5.01 11.67 -6.48
C VAL A 58 5.57 10.36 -7.04
N THR A 59 5.06 9.24 -6.56
CA THR A 59 5.42 7.89 -7.00
C THR A 59 4.31 7.33 -7.86
N ASP A 60 4.66 6.79 -9.02
CA ASP A 60 3.76 5.98 -9.84
C ASP A 60 3.71 4.56 -9.27
N ILE A 61 2.69 4.29 -8.46
CA ILE A 61 2.53 3.02 -7.77
C ILE A 61 2.07 1.93 -8.75
N ALA A 62 1.34 2.30 -9.81
CA ALA A 62 0.92 1.34 -10.82
C ALA A 62 2.13 0.76 -11.58
N ALA A 63 3.13 1.59 -11.87
CA ALA A 63 4.36 1.16 -12.52
C ALA A 63 5.36 0.49 -11.55
N GLN A 64 5.52 1.02 -10.34
CA GLN A 64 6.55 0.57 -9.40
C GLN A 64 6.11 -0.64 -8.55
N GLY A 65 4.81 -0.83 -8.37
CA GLY A 65 4.26 -1.82 -7.45
C GLY A 65 4.11 -1.29 -6.02
N CYS A 66 3.49 -2.13 -5.18
CA CYS A 66 3.19 -1.81 -3.80
C CYS A 66 3.13 -3.07 -2.92
N ASN A 67 2.77 -2.88 -1.66
CA ASN A 67 2.40 -3.94 -0.74
C ASN A 67 1.22 -3.46 0.11
N PHE A 68 0.84 -4.19 1.16
CA PHE A 68 -0.13 -3.72 2.14
C PHE A 68 0.21 -4.13 3.56
N VAL A 69 -0.45 -3.51 4.52
CA VAL A 69 -0.52 -3.98 5.91
C VAL A 69 -1.96 -4.25 6.28
N VAL A 70 -2.17 -5.27 7.11
CA VAL A 70 -3.49 -5.64 7.62
C VAL A 70 -3.56 -5.19 9.08
N ILE A 71 -4.61 -4.46 9.43
CA ILE A 71 -4.95 -4.14 10.81
C ILE A 71 -6.09 -5.08 11.22
N MET A 72 -5.76 -6.09 12.02
CA MET A 72 -6.77 -6.95 12.62
C MET A 72 -7.40 -6.21 13.79
N GLY A 73 -8.67 -5.86 13.68
CA GLY A 73 -9.44 -5.42 14.84
C GLY A 73 -9.38 -6.50 15.93
N ARG A 74 -8.95 -6.14 17.14
CA ARG A 74 -9.09 -7.05 18.29
C ARG A 74 -10.58 -7.36 18.43
N LYS A 75 -10.98 -8.62 18.19
CA LYS A 75 -12.28 -9.12 18.67
C LYS A 75 -12.30 -8.85 20.18
N ARG A 76 -13.18 -7.95 20.61
CA ARG A 76 -13.57 -7.85 22.02
C ARG A 76 -14.36 -9.09 22.40
#